data_AF-A0A2V7G0T7-F1
#
_entry.id   AF-A0A2V7G0T7-F1
#
_cell.length_a   1.000
_cell.length_b   1.000
_cell.length_c   1.000
_cell.angle_alpha   90.00
_cell.angle_beta   90.00
_cell.angle_gamma   90.00
#
_symmetry.space_group_name_H-M   'P 1'
#
loop_
_entity.id
_entity.type
_entity.pdbx_description
1 polymer ?
#
loop_
_entity_poly.entity_id
_entity_poly.type
_entity_poly.pdbx_seq_one_letter_code
_entity_poly.pdbx_strand_id
1 'polypeptide(L)'
;MRRHANDAHRVHTFFRRVLAPALNGEATAAGGRPSPDNSGDIRALHTFSTDSGRTWSTPVLLAGSGAPFSDPGASSFEEALVLDQTMHHLLAVYYEKPTKDSDLVELRYRVLQADGTWSPPVTIDRTPYATPGGEMRFGDYFGAQAQDGVLHVVHHPLDPTDGYEYIAYVAVRY
;
A
#
# COMPACT_ATOMS: atom_id res chain seq x y z
N MET A 1 26.81 33.44 -23.28
CA MET A 1 25.84 32.33 -23.20
C MET A 1 26.12 31.51 -21.96
N ARG A 2 25.43 31.78 -20.84
CA ARG A 2 25.45 30.90 -19.65
C ARG A 2 24.35 29.87 -19.84
N ARG A 3 24.70 28.58 -19.86
CA ARG A 3 23.72 27.49 -19.80
C ARG A 3 23.19 27.45 -18.37
N HIS A 4 21.89 27.63 -18.19
CA HIS A 4 21.20 27.28 -16.96
C HIS A 4 21.33 25.77 -16.78
N ALA A 5 22.05 25.35 -15.73
CA ALA A 5 21.92 24.00 -15.21
C ALA A 5 20.55 23.91 -14.54
N ASN A 6 19.61 23.22 -15.19
CA ASN A 6 18.39 22.76 -14.54
C ASN A 6 18.80 21.63 -13.58
N ASP A 7 19.13 21.99 -12.34
CA ASP A 7 19.14 21.03 -11.23
C ASP A 7 17.68 20.65 -10.93
N ALA A 8 17.15 19.77 -11.77
CA ALA A 8 15.91 19.06 -11.46
C ALA A 8 16.23 18.12 -10.29
N HIS A 9 15.91 18.55 -9.06
CA HIS A 9 15.92 17.71 -7.87
C HIS A 9 15.00 16.51 -8.14
N ARG A 10 15.59 15.37 -8.50
CA ARG A 10 14.85 14.11 -8.66
C ARG A 10 14.45 13.65 -7.27
N VAL A 11 13.16 13.70 -6.98
CA VAL A 11 12.60 13.08 -5.79
C VAL A 11 12.46 11.59 -6.07
N HIS A 12 13.13 10.78 -5.27
CA HIS A 12 12.97 9.32 -5.28
C HIS A 12 12.16 8.94 -4.04
N THR A 13 11.03 8.29 -4.24
CA THR A 13 10.21 7.76 -3.15
C THR A 13 10.29 6.24 -3.15
N PHE A 14 10.40 5.66 -1.95
CA PHE A 14 10.37 4.22 -1.74
C PHE A 14 9.32 3.87 -0.68
N PHE A 15 8.60 2.78 -0.92
CA PHE A 15 7.90 2.06 0.13
C PHE A 15 8.87 1.10 0.79
N ARG A 16 8.91 1.13 2.12
CA ARG A 16 9.58 0.09 2.89
C ARG A 16 8.50 -0.71 3.61
N ARG A 17 8.31 -1.96 3.20
CA ARG A 17 7.64 -2.96 4.03
C ARG A 17 8.56 -3.27 5.20
N VAL A 18 8.14 -2.93 6.41
CA VAL A 18 8.80 -3.43 7.61
C VAL A 18 7.93 -4.55 8.13
N LEU A 19 8.36 -5.78 7.85
CA LEU A 19 7.97 -6.93 8.66
C LEU A 19 8.64 -6.71 10.01
N ALA A 20 7.87 -6.47 11.07
CA ALA A 20 8.45 -6.52 12.41
C ALA A 20 8.87 -7.99 12.64
N PRO A 21 10.17 -8.30 12.76
CA PRO A 21 10.56 -9.66 13.07
C PRO A 21 10.09 -9.94 14.51
N ALA A 22 9.21 -10.94 14.67
CA ALA A 22 9.54 -11.92 15.69
C ALA A 22 10.88 -12.51 15.25
N LEU A 23 11.87 -12.44 16.14
CA LEU A 23 13.24 -12.91 15.96
C LEU A 23 13.31 -14.15 15.04
N ASN A 24 14.20 -14.08 14.04
CA ASN A 24 14.75 -15.18 13.22
C ASN A 24 14.07 -15.46 11.86
N GLY A 25 14.79 -15.14 10.78
CA GLY A 25 14.61 -15.80 9.47
C GLY A 25 14.14 -14.89 8.33
N GLU A 26 15.09 -14.51 7.48
CA GLU A 26 15.01 -14.08 6.06
C GLU A 26 13.73 -13.42 5.50
N ALA A 27 13.87 -12.19 4.98
CA ALA A 27 12.87 -11.52 4.15
C ALA A 27 13.47 -11.13 2.78
N THR A 28 12.90 -11.63 1.70
CA THR A 28 13.17 -11.20 0.32
C THR A 28 12.16 -10.13 -0.10
N ALA A 29 12.65 -9.12 -0.83
CA ALA A 29 11.83 -8.14 -1.50
C ALA A 29 11.10 -8.75 -2.71
N ALA A 30 9.88 -8.27 -2.96
CA ALA A 30 8.96 -8.64 -4.04
C ALA A 30 8.26 -10.01 -3.93
N GLY A 31 6.91 -9.99 -3.92
CA GLY A 31 6.08 -11.14 -4.32
C GLY A 31 5.98 -12.32 -3.36
N GLY A 32 6.16 -12.11 -2.05
CA GLY A 32 6.09 -13.20 -1.06
C GLY A 32 4.71 -13.33 -0.41
N ARG A 33 4.01 -14.43 -0.72
CA ARG A 33 2.80 -14.94 -0.05
C ARG A 33 2.92 -14.73 1.47
N PRO A 34 2.04 -13.95 2.12
CA PRO A 34 2.03 -13.90 3.58
C PRO A 34 1.60 -15.27 4.08
N SER A 35 2.54 -15.95 4.75
CA SER A 35 2.27 -17.22 5.38
C SER A 35 1.21 -17.04 6.49
N PRO A 36 0.35 -18.04 6.77
CA PRO A 36 -0.64 -18.00 7.85
C PRO A 36 -0.03 -17.71 9.24
N ASP A 37 1.29 -17.83 9.37
CA ASP A 37 2.09 -17.66 10.58
C ASP A 37 2.88 -16.33 10.62
N ASN A 38 2.61 -15.37 9.72
CA ASN A 38 3.09 -13.98 9.82
C ASN A 38 2.46 -13.29 11.06
N SER A 39 2.98 -13.66 12.22
CA SER A 39 2.49 -13.32 13.57
C SER A 39 2.88 -11.91 14.04
N GLY A 40 3.41 -11.08 13.13
CA GLY A 40 3.78 -9.69 13.40
C GLY A 40 2.93 -8.72 12.60
N ASP A 41 2.52 -7.61 13.23
CA ASP A 41 1.82 -6.51 12.57
C ASP A 41 2.65 -5.99 11.37
N ILE A 42 2.13 -6.14 10.15
CA ILE A 42 2.79 -5.64 8.94
C ILE A 42 2.46 -4.16 8.79
N ARG A 43 3.49 -3.32 8.59
CA ARG A 43 3.34 -1.87 8.49
C ARG A 43 3.81 -1.36 7.14
N ALA A 44 3.04 -0.43 6.59
CA ALA A 44 3.43 0.35 5.42
C ALA A 44 4.13 1.64 5.89
N LEU A 45 5.38 1.84 5.45
CA LEU A 45 6.13 3.07 5.72
C LEU A 45 6.55 3.77 4.44
N HIS A 46 6.54 5.10 4.48
CA HIS A 46 7.01 5.97 3.41
C HIS A 46 8.27 6.73 3.82
N THR A 47 9.25 6.74 2.94
CA THR A 47 10.43 7.61 3.01
C THR A 47 10.72 8.17 1.64
N PHE A 48 11.27 9.38 1.59
CA PHE A 48 11.63 10.05 0.35
C PHE A 48 13.06 10.59 0.41
N SER A 49 13.65 10.76 -0.77
CA SER A 49 14.94 11.37 -0.97
C SER A 49 14.82 12.52 -1.96
N THR A 50 15.51 13.63 -1.69
CA THR A 50 15.62 14.80 -2.57
C THR A 50 16.99 14.95 -3.23
N ASP A 51 17.90 14.02 -2.95
CA ASP A 51 19.31 14.08 -3.36
C ASP A 51 19.74 12.86 -4.19
N SER A 52 18.80 12.33 -4.98
CA SER A 52 18.99 11.14 -5.82
C SER A 52 19.30 9.86 -5.04
N GLY A 53 18.68 9.69 -3.88
CA GLY A 53 18.79 8.50 -3.03
C GLY A 53 20.01 8.44 -2.14
N ARG A 54 20.77 9.55 -1.99
CA ARG A 54 21.96 9.58 -1.13
C ARG A 54 21.58 9.66 0.35
N THR A 55 20.55 10.43 0.67
CA THR A 55 19.93 10.49 1.99
C THR A 55 18.43 10.29 1.90
N TRP A 56 17.84 9.86 3.02
CA TRP A 56 16.44 9.48 3.14
C TRP A 56 15.81 10.20 4.32
N SER A 57 14.55 10.61 4.17
CA SER A 57 13.78 11.17 5.28
C SER A 57 13.59 10.14 6.39
N THR A 58 13.31 10.61 7.60
CA THR A 58 12.75 9.74 8.64
C THR A 58 11.50 9.03 8.10
N PRO A 59 11.35 7.70 8.31
CA PRO A 59 10.17 6.98 7.85
C PRO A 59 8.88 7.50 8.49
N VAL A 60 7.85 7.67 7.67
CA VAL A 60 6.49 7.99 8.10
C VAL A 60 5.67 6.71 8.08
N LEU A 61 5.01 6.38 9.19
CA LEU A 61 4.10 5.25 9.28
C LEU A 61 2.77 5.61 8.61
N LEU A 62 2.43 4.90 7.55
CA LEU A 62 1.24 5.15 6.74
C LEU A 62 0.05 4.30 7.12
N ALA A 63 0.28 3.02 7.39
CA ALA A 63 -0.78 2.06 7.65
C ALA A 63 -0.25 0.86 8.43
N GLY A 64 -1.17 0.11 9.04
CA GLY A 64 -0.88 -0.99 9.95
C GLY A 64 -0.80 -0.53 11.41
N SER A 65 -0.59 -1.48 12.31
CA SER A 65 -0.67 -1.27 13.76
C SER A 65 0.20 -0.09 14.24
N GLY A 66 -0.42 0.85 14.95
CA GLY A 66 0.21 2.08 15.44
C GLY A 66 0.21 3.24 14.43
N ALA A 67 -0.27 3.04 13.21
CA ALA A 67 -0.46 4.12 12.25
C ALA A 67 -1.68 4.99 12.62
N PRO A 68 -1.67 6.28 12.26
CA PRO A 68 -2.87 7.10 12.33
C PRO A 68 -3.97 6.46 11.46
N PHE A 69 -5.17 6.28 12.02
CA PHE A 69 -6.35 5.73 11.35
C PHE A 69 -6.35 4.21 11.07
N SER A 70 -5.40 3.47 11.63
CA SER A 70 -5.40 2.01 11.63
C SER A 70 -5.81 1.47 13.00
N ASP A 71 -6.52 0.34 13.01
CA ASP A 71 -6.89 -0.32 14.25
C ASP A 71 -5.66 -0.93 14.97
N PRO A 72 -5.72 -1.10 16.30
CA PRO A 72 -4.69 -1.85 17.03
C PRO A 72 -4.58 -3.29 16.48
N GLY A 73 -3.38 -3.68 16.05
CA GLY A 73 -3.15 -5.00 15.45
C GLY A 73 -3.51 -5.09 13.96
N ALA A 74 -3.74 -3.96 13.30
CA ALA A 74 -3.91 -3.92 11.86
C ALA A 74 -2.62 -4.32 11.13
N SER A 75 -2.78 -4.93 9.97
CA SER A 75 -1.67 -5.27 9.07
C SER A 75 -1.93 -4.72 7.67
N SER A 76 -0.93 -4.08 7.09
CA SER A 76 -0.99 -3.56 5.72
C SER A 76 -0.02 -4.29 4.81
N PHE A 77 -0.40 -4.47 3.55
CA PHE A 77 0.39 -5.23 2.57
C PHE A 77 -0.01 -4.88 1.13
N GLU A 78 0.78 -5.39 0.19
CA GLU A 78 0.67 -5.13 -1.25
C GLU A 78 0.53 -3.64 -1.56
N GLU A 79 1.59 -2.87 -1.29
CA GLU A 79 1.58 -1.42 -1.47
C GLU A 79 2.01 -1.02 -2.88
N ALA A 80 1.29 -0.05 -3.47
CA ALA A 80 1.70 0.66 -4.68
C ALA A 80 1.82 2.16 -4.41
N LEU A 81 2.89 2.75 -4.94
CA LEU A 81 3.03 4.19 -5.06
C LEU A 81 2.63 4.61 -6.45
N VAL A 82 1.65 5.50 -6.53
CA VAL A 82 1.10 5.93 -7.81
C VAL A 82 1.28 7.43 -7.94
N LEU A 83 1.99 7.84 -8.99
CA LEU A 83 2.11 9.24 -9.35
C LEU A 83 1.06 9.57 -10.42
N ASP A 84 0.11 10.42 -10.09
CA ASP A 84 -0.70 11.09 -11.11
C ASP A 84 0.05 12.33 -11.58
N GLN A 85 0.65 12.23 -12.76
CA GLN A 85 1.45 13.30 -13.33
C GLN A 85 0.61 14.53 -13.74
N THR A 86 -0.67 14.32 -14.03
CA THR A 86 -1.58 15.39 -14.50
C THR A 86 -2.05 16.26 -13.34
N MET A 87 -2.29 15.63 -12.18
CA MET A 87 -2.69 16.30 -10.95
C MET A 87 -1.51 16.68 -10.07
N HIS A 88 -0.30 16.19 -10.38
CA HIS A 88 0.88 16.24 -9.52
C HIS A 88 0.65 15.64 -8.12
N HIS A 89 -0.19 14.61 -8.04
CA HIS A 89 -0.54 13.92 -6.80
C HIS A 89 0.25 12.62 -6.66
N LEU A 90 0.70 12.34 -5.43
CA LEU A 90 1.29 11.06 -5.06
C LEU A 90 0.31 10.28 -4.18
N LEU A 91 -0.01 9.06 -4.59
CA LEU A 91 -0.94 8.19 -3.89
C LEU A 91 -0.22 6.97 -3.34
N ALA A 92 -0.64 6.58 -2.14
CA ALA A 92 -0.35 5.29 -1.54
C ALA A 92 -1.61 4.43 -1.68
N VAL A 93 -1.52 3.29 -2.34
CA VAL A 93 -2.62 2.31 -2.46
C VAL A 93 -2.15 1.03 -1.79
N TYR A 94 -2.97 0.44 -0.93
CA TYR A 94 -2.56 -0.71 -0.14
C TYR A 94 -3.80 -1.50 0.32
N TYR A 95 -3.57 -2.76 0.68
CA TYR A 95 -4.53 -3.49 1.49
C TYR A 95 -4.28 -3.25 2.96
N GLU A 96 -5.37 -3.19 3.73
CA GLU A 96 -5.32 -3.25 5.18
C GLU A 96 -6.28 -4.30 5.72
N LYS A 97 -5.77 -5.09 6.64
CA LYS A 97 -6.52 -6.01 7.47
C LYS A 97 -6.70 -5.35 8.83
N PRO A 98 -7.93 -5.06 9.30
CA PRO A 98 -8.16 -4.32 10.55
C PRO A 98 -7.56 -4.99 11.79
N THR A 99 -7.55 -6.32 11.85
CA THR A 99 -6.90 -7.09 12.90
C THR A 99 -6.28 -8.36 12.32
N LYS A 100 -5.29 -8.94 13.01
CA LYS A 100 -4.66 -10.21 12.59
C LYS A 100 -5.65 -11.35 12.29
N ASP A 101 -6.81 -11.37 12.96
CA ASP A 101 -7.82 -12.42 12.87
C ASP A 101 -9.03 -11.99 12.01
N SER A 102 -9.01 -10.79 11.44
CA SER A 102 -10.12 -10.30 10.63
C SER A 102 -10.30 -11.14 9.37
N ASP A 103 -11.52 -11.52 9.03
CA ASP A 103 -11.82 -12.08 7.71
C ASP A 103 -12.07 -10.99 6.68
N LEU A 104 -11.70 -9.74 6.94
CA LEU A 104 -11.92 -8.61 6.05
C LEU A 104 -10.59 -8.02 5.62
N VAL A 105 -10.48 -7.76 4.32
CA VAL A 105 -9.41 -6.95 3.74
C VAL A 105 -10.04 -5.75 3.05
N GLU A 106 -9.44 -4.60 3.31
CA GLU A 106 -9.89 -3.33 2.77
C GLU A 106 -8.85 -2.81 1.80
N LEU A 107 -9.26 -2.60 0.56
CA LEU A 107 -8.46 -1.87 -0.42
C LEU A 107 -8.59 -0.39 -0.10
N ARG A 108 -7.49 0.28 0.22
CA ARG A 108 -7.46 1.66 0.66
C ARG A 108 -6.47 2.49 -0.15
N TYR A 109 -6.72 3.80 -0.24
CA TYR A 109 -5.72 4.75 -0.70
C TYR A 109 -5.60 5.98 0.20
N ARG A 110 -4.46 6.65 0.09
CA ARG A 110 -4.16 7.96 0.69
C ARG A 110 -3.46 8.84 -0.33
N VAL A 111 -3.62 10.16 -0.22
CA VAL A 111 -3.00 11.16 -1.10
C VAL A 111 -2.03 12.02 -0.27
N LEU A 112 -0.80 12.16 -0.75
CA LEU A 112 0.17 13.11 -0.20
C LEU A 112 -0.30 14.53 -0.47
N GLN A 113 -0.47 15.30 0.59
CA GLN A 113 -0.90 16.68 0.56
C GLN A 113 0.28 17.62 0.31
N ALA A 114 -0.02 18.85 -0.12
CA ALA A 114 0.99 19.87 -0.43
C ALA A 114 1.86 20.28 0.78
N ASP A 115 1.35 20.07 2.01
CA ASP A 115 2.09 20.32 3.25
C ASP A 115 3.02 19.16 3.66
N GLY A 116 3.09 18.10 2.85
CA GLY A 116 3.90 16.90 3.10
C GLY A 116 3.25 15.87 4.02
N THR A 117 2.00 16.06 4.43
CA THR A 117 1.23 15.09 5.21
C THR A 117 0.41 14.17 4.31
N TRP A 118 -0.02 13.01 4.83
CA TRP A 118 -0.90 12.09 4.10
C TRP A 118 -2.36 12.29 4.53
N SER A 119 -3.28 12.34 3.57
CA SER A 119 -4.73 12.41 3.84
C SER A 119 -5.21 11.27 4.75
N PRO A 120 -6.38 11.36 5.40
CA PRO A 120 -7.05 10.16 5.94
C PRO A 120 -7.22 9.08 4.85
N PRO A 121 -7.29 7.79 5.22
CA PRO A 121 -7.53 6.71 4.27
C PRO A 121 -8.94 6.75 3.69
N VAL A 122 -9.04 6.46 2.40
CA VAL A 122 -10.31 6.22 1.71
C VAL A 122 -10.37 4.74 1.33
N THR A 123 -11.44 4.07 1.74
CA THR A 123 -11.70 2.67 1.37
C THR A 123 -12.33 2.62 -0.02
N ILE A 124 -11.69 1.91 -0.94
CA ILE A 124 -12.17 1.62 -2.30
C ILE A 124 -13.12 0.42 -2.26
N ASP A 125 -12.67 -0.66 -1.61
CA ASP A 125 -13.41 -1.91 -1.54
C ASP A 125 -13.20 -2.61 -0.20
N ARG A 126 -14.17 -3.47 0.16
CA ARG A 126 -14.14 -4.34 1.33
C ARG A 126 -14.46 -5.76 0.88
N THR A 127 -13.46 -6.64 0.95
CA THR A 127 -13.62 -8.01 0.51
C THR A 127 -13.35 -8.99 1.65
N PRO A 128 -14.18 -10.04 1.82
CA PRO A 128 -13.85 -11.14 2.71
C PRO A 128 -12.55 -11.86 2.31
N TYR A 129 -11.84 -12.37 3.32
CA TYR A 129 -10.47 -12.88 3.27
C TYR A 129 -10.38 -14.42 3.28
N ALA A 130 -11.48 -15.09 3.63
CA ALA A 130 -11.53 -16.53 3.76
C ALA A 130 -12.69 -17.11 2.95
N THR A 131 -12.41 -18.16 2.18
CA THR A 131 -13.47 -19.01 1.62
C THR A 131 -14.18 -19.76 2.75
N PRO A 132 -15.41 -20.25 2.54
CA PRO A 132 -15.98 -21.28 3.40
C PRO A 132 -15.02 -22.49 3.45
N GLY A 133 -14.22 -22.61 4.52
CA GLY A 133 -13.13 -23.59 4.63
C GLY A 133 -11.79 -23.06 5.17
N GLY A 134 -11.61 -21.74 5.28
CA GLY A 134 -10.45 -21.13 5.94
C GLY A 134 -9.16 -21.05 5.10
N GLU A 135 -9.24 -21.31 3.79
CA GLU A 135 -8.10 -21.11 2.89
C GLU A 135 -7.92 -19.62 2.57
N MET A 136 -6.69 -19.14 2.72
CA MET A 136 -6.29 -17.75 2.45
C MET A 136 -5.98 -17.57 0.96
N ARG A 137 -6.63 -16.59 0.32
CA ARG A 137 -6.72 -16.45 -1.14
C ARG A 137 -6.72 -14.98 -1.60
N PHE A 138 -5.58 -14.30 -1.47
CA PHE A 138 -5.40 -12.89 -1.87
C PHE A 138 -3.94 -12.61 -2.29
N GLY A 139 -3.73 -11.55 -3.06
CA GLY A 139 -2.41 -10.93 -3.26
C GLY A 139 -1.67 -11.26 -4.55
N ASP A 140 -2.19 -12.13 -5.42
CA ASP A 140 -1.46 -12.52 -6.64
C ASP A 140 -1.55 -11.47 -7.77
N TYR A 141 -2.55 -10.59 -7.72
CA TYR A 141 -2.74 -9.52 -8.71
C TYR A 141 -3.04 -8.21 -8.01
N PHE A 142 -2.04 -7.35 -7.92
CA PHE A 142 -2.18 -5.99 -7.41
C PHE A 142 -1.43 -5.00 -8.30
N GLY A 143 -2.13 -4.01 -8.82
CA GLY A 143 -1.54 -2.95 -9.64
C GLY A 143 -2.41 -1.71 -9.62
N ALA A 144 -1.78 -0.55 -9.59
CA ALA A 144 -2.50 0.72 -9.55
C ALA A 144 -1.83 1.76 -10.46
N GLN A 145 -2.65 2.56 -11.14
CA GLN A 145 -2.22 3.70 -11.94
C GLN A 145 -3.23 4.84 -11.77
N ALA A 146 -2.79 6.09 -11.89
CA ALA A 146 -3.67 7.24 -11.76
C ALA A 146 -3.39 8.26 -12.87
N GLN A 147 -4.48 8.84 -13.37
CA GLN A 147 -4.45 9.89 -14.38
C GLN A 147 -5.71 10.75 -14.28
N ASP A 148 -5.57 12.05 -14.47
CA ASP A 148 -6.63 13.06 -14.51
C ASP A 148 -7.59 12.97 -13.30
N GLY A 149 -7.04 12.68 -12.11
CA GLY A 149 -7.80 12.56 -10.87
C GLY A 149 -8.63 11.27 -10.77
N VAL A 150 -8.29 10.25 -11.56
CA VAL A 150 -8.89 8.92 -11.50
C VAL A 150 -7.81 7.90 -11.14
N LEU A 151 -8.04 7.17 -10.06
CA LEU A 151 -7.21 6.04 -9.63
C LEU A 151 -7.83 4.75 -10.16
N HIS A 152 -7.05 4.02 -10.95
CA HIS A 152 -7.39 2.71 -11.48
C HIS A 152 -6.62 1.64 -10.71
N VAL A 153 -7.33 0.68 -10.14
CA VAL A 153 -6.73 -0.44 -9.41
C VAL A 153 -7.20 -1.75 -10.03
N VAL A 154 -6.25 -2.61 -10.34
CA VAL A 154 -6.49 -4.03 -10.61
C VAL A 154 -6.12 -4.78 -9.35
N HIS A 155 -7.08 -5.53 -8.82
CA HIS A 155 -6.93 -6.22 -7.55
C HIS A 155 -7.66 -7.56 -7.57
N HIS A 156 -7.44 -8.36 -6.53
CA HIS A 156 -7.90 -9.75 -6.49
C HIS A 156 -8.90 -9.98 -5.35
N PRO A 157 -10.19 -9.66 -5.54
CA PRO A 157 -11.21 -9.98 -4.55
C PRO A 157 -11.63 -11.46 -4.60
N LEU A 158 -11.98 -11.98 -3.43
CA LEU A 158 -12.69 -13.25 -3.27
C LEU A 158 -14.21 -13.00 -3.23
N ASP A 159 -14.98 -13.76 -4.00
CA ASP A 159 -16.44 -13.78 -3.82
C ASP A 159 -16.82 -14.77 -2.70
N PRO A 160 -17.44 -14.30 -1.61
CA PRO A 160 -17.80 -15.16 -0.49
C PRO A 160 -18.93 -16.16 -0.81
N THR A 161 -19.66 -15.96 -1.91
CA THR A 161 -20.82 -16.77 -2.28
C THR A 161 -20.46 -18.05 -3.01
N ASP A 162 -19.39 -18.03 -3.82
CA ASP A 162 -18.95 -19.16 -4.63
C ASP A 162 -17.54 -19.66 -4.28
N GLY A 163 -16.77 -18.88 -3.51
CA GLY A 163 -15.42 -19.21 -3.09
C GLY A 163 -14.37 -19.09 -4.21
N TYR A 164 -14.72 -18.45 -5.33
CA TYR A 164 -13.80 -18.17 -6.42
C TYR A 164 -13.11 -16.82 -6.25
N GLU A 165 -11.89 -16.78 -6.78
CA GLU A 165 -11.10 -15.57 -6.86
C GLU A 165 -11.31 -14.92 -8.22
N TYR A 166 -11.40 -13.59 -8.22
CA TYR A 166 -11.61 -12.81 -9.43
C TYR A 166 -10.49 -11.78 -9.60
N ILE A 167 -10.18 -11.44 -10.85
CA ILE A 167 -9.43 -10.22 -11.15
C ILE A 167 -10.47 -9.12 -11.30
N ALA A 168 -10.49 -8.18 -10.36
CA ALA A 168 -11.36 -7.03 -10.41
C ALA A 168 -10.59 -5.79 -10.86
N TYR A 169 -11.29 -4.94 -11.58
CA TYR A 169 -10.85 -3.61 -11.93
C TYR A 169 -11.81 -2.61 -11.29
N VAL A 170 -11.25 -1.61 -10.63
CA VAL A 170 -12.00 -0.50 -10.04
C VAL A 170 -11.37 0.83 -10.44
N ALA A 171 -12.22 1.81 -10.75
CA ALA A 171 -11.81 3.17 -11.05
C ALA A 171 -12.53 4.13 -10.09
N VAL A 172 -11.77 4.90 -9.31
CA VAL A 172 -12.30 5.85 -8.33
C VAL A 172 -11.77 7.24 -8.60
N ARG A 173 -12.65 8.26 -8.50
CA ARG A 173 -12.21 9.65 -8.43
C ARG A 173 -11.69 9.94 -7.02
N TYR A 174 -10.62 10.72 -6.94
CA TYR A 174 -9.97 11.06 -5.67
C TYR A 174 -9.57 12.52 -5.59
#